data_AF-A0ABD5C7T2-F1
#
_entry.id   AF-A0ABD5C7T2-F1
#
_cell.length_a   1.000
_cell.length_b   1.000
_cell.length_c   1.000
_cell.angle_alpha   90.00
_cell.angle_beta   90.00
_cell.angle_gamma   90.00
#
_symmetry.space_group_name_H-M   'P 1'
#
loop_
_entity.id
_entity.type
_entity.pdbx_description
1 polymer ?
#
loop_
_entity_poly.entity_id
_entity_poly.type
_entity_poly.pdbx_seq_one_letter_code
_entity_poly.pdbx_strand_id
1 'polypeptide(L)' 'MGKHRTPYPAEFRAQMVELVKAGRRPEELEKEFEPTAQTIYNWVAQAGRDAGVRHDGLTTAERQELTKLRRENRQL' A
#
# COMPACT_ATOMS: atom_id res chain seq x y z
N MET A 1 23.44 -5.67 -4.63
CA MET A 1 22.41 -4.60 -4.66
C MET A 1 21.14 -5.19 -5.24
N GLY A 2 20.08 -5.32 -4.43
CA GLY A 2 18.80 -5.87 -4.91
C GLY A 2 18.22 -4.98 -6.00
N LYS A 3 17.67 -5.56 -7.07
CA LYS A 3 16.98 -4.81 -8.12
C LYS A 3 15.81 -4.05 -7.47
N HIS A 4 15.96 -2.75 -7.27
CA HIS A 4 14.87 -1.89 -6.83
C HIS A 4 13.84 -1.85 -7.96
N ARG A 5 12.72 -2.56 -7.79
CA ARG A 5 11.58 -2.40 -8.70
C ARG A 5 11.01 -1.00 -8.49
N THR A 6 10.77 -0.30 -9.58
CA THR A 6 10.05 0.97 -9.57
C THR A 6 8.71 0.76 -8.86
N PRO A 7 8.36 1.56 -7.83
CA PRO A 7 7.08 1.45 -7.18
C PRO A 7 5.94 1.63 -8.18
N TYR A 8 4.87 0.87 -8.03
CA TYR A 8 3.66 1.06 -8.83
C TYR A 8 3.13 2.50 -8.66
N PRO A 9 2.64 3.14 -9.74
CA PRO A 9 2.02 4.46 -9.67
C PRO A 9 0.91 4.49 -8.60
N ALA A 10 0.75 5.64 -7.94
CA ALA A 10 -0.26 5.80 -6.89
C ALA A 10 -1.70 5.59 -7.44
N GLU A 11 -1.97 6.14 -8.62
CA GLU A 11 -3.27 6.01 -9.29
C GLU A 11 -3.59 4.55 -9.63
N PHE A 12 -2.61 3.81 -10.15
CA PHE A 12 -2.78 2.39 -10.45
C PHE A 12 -3.09 1.58 -9.18
N ARG A 13 -2.37 1.84 -8.09
CA ARG A 13 -2.65 1.19 -6.79
C ARG A 13 -4.05 1.52 -6.29
N ALA A 14 -4.48 2.78 -6.40
CA ALA A 14 -5.82 3.20 -6.02
C ALA A 14 -6.89 2.49 -6.85
N GLN A 15 -6.70 2.39 -8.17
CA GLN A 15 -7.62 1.67 -9.06
C GLN A 15 -7.78 0.20 -8.64
N MET A 16 -6.69 -0.50 -8.32
CA MET A 16 -6.75 -1.90 -7.88
C MET A 16 -7.50 -2.04 -6.56
N VAL A 17 -7.32 -1.11 -5.62
CA VAL A 17 -8.07 -1.09 -4.36
C VAL A 17 -9.57 -0.87 -4.61
N GLU A 18 -9.94 0.07 -5.48
CA GLU A 18 -11.35 0.34 -5.80
C GLU A 18 -12.03 -0.85 -6.49
N LEU A 19 -11.32 -1.57 -7.37
CA LEU A 19 -11.84 -2.81 -7.96
C LEU A 19 -12.14 -3.87 -6.89
N VAL A 20 -11.26 -4.03 -5.89
CA VAL A 20 -11.50 -4.97 -4.79
C VAL A 20 -12.66 -4.54 -3.91
N LYS A 21 -12.77 -3.23 -3.59
CA LYS A 21 -13.93 -2.69 -2.85
C LYS A 21 -15.25 -2.88 -3.61
N ALA A 22 -15.21 -2.84 -4.94
CA ALA A 22 -16.36 -3.14 -5.80
C ALA A 22 -16.71 -4.64 -5.88
N GLY A 23 -15.96 -5.50 -5.18
CA GLY A 23 -16.26 -6.93 -5.05
C GLY A 23 -15.38 -7.85 -5.91
N ARG A 24 -14.42 -7.32 -6.67
CA ARG A 24 -13.46 -8.16 -7.41
C ARG A 24 -12.50 -8.85 -6.44
N ARG A 25 -12.08 -10.06 -6.78
CA ARG A 25 -11.13 -10.82 -5.96
C ARG A 25 -9.69 -10.49 -6.37
N PRO A 26 -8.76 -10.27 -5.44
CA PRO A 26 -7.34 -10.07 -5.78
C PRO A 26 -6.73 -11.17 -6.64
N GLU A 27 -7.17 -12.43 -6.53
CA GLU A 27 -6.70 -13.54 -7.37
C GLU A 27 -7.15 -13.46 -8.82
N GLU A 28 -8.27 -12.77 -9.10
CA GLU A 28 -8.70 -12.49 -10.47
C GLU A 28 -7.86 -11.37 -11.06
N LEU A 29 -7.63 -10.33 -10.27
CA LEU A 29 -6.85 -9.17 -10.67
C LEU A 29 -5.39 -9.52 -10.96
N GLU A 30 -4.79 -10.48 -10.23
CA GLU A 30 -3.44 -10.99 -10.53
C GLU A 30 -3.33 -11.64 -11.91
N LYS A 31 -4.42 -12.18 -12.46
CA LYS A 31 -4.41 -12.80 -13.80
C LYS A 31 -4.53 -11.75 -14.91
N GLU A 32 -5.13 -10.61 -14.61
CA GLU A 32 -5.40 -9.52 -15.57
C GLU A 32 -4.31 -8.43 -15.53
N PHE A 33 -3.64 -8.27 -14.39
CA PHE A 33 -2.68 -7.21 -14.13
C PHE A 33 -1.35 -7.76 -13.62
N GLU A 34 -0.28 -6.96 -13.70
CA GLU A 34 1.07 -7.38 -13.26
C GLU A 34 1.21 -7.67 -11.74
N PRO A 35 0.56 -6.95 -10.81
CA PRO A 35 0.75 -7.19 -9.38
C PRO A 35 0.16 -8.52 -8.93
N THR A 36 0.90 -9.21 -8.05
CA THR A 36 0.40 -10.43 -7.41
C THR A 36 -0.79 -10.15 -6.48
N ALA A 37 -1.64 -11.16 -6.23
CA ALA A 37 -2.78 -11.00 -5.33
C ALA A 37 -2.34 -10.53 -3.93
N GLN A 38 -1.23 -11.06 -3.42
CA GLN A 38 -0.66 -10.62 -2.13
C GLN A 38 -0.29 -9.14 -2.12
N THR A 39 0.23 -8.62 -3.24
CA THR A 39 0.56 -7.19 -3.37
C THR A 39 -0.72 -6.35 -3.29
N ILE A 40 -1.78 -6.78 -3.97
CA ILE A 40 -3.09 -6.12 -3.96
C ILE A 40 -3.71 -6.19 -2.55
N TYR A 41 -3.65 -7.33 -1.88
CA TYR A 41 -4.11 -7.49 -0.48
C TYR A 41 -3.42 -6.48 0.45
N ASN A 42 -2.11 -6.28 0.29
CA ASN A 42 -1.36 -5.32 1.10
C ASN A 42 -1.84 -3.89 0.85
N TRP A 43 -2.15 -3.52 -0.39
CA TRP A 43 -2.69 -2.20 -0.71
C TRP A 43 -4.08 -1.99 -0.12
N VAL A 44 -4.96 -2.99 -0.21
CA VAL A 44 -6.30 -2.93 0.38
C VAL A 44 -6.22 -2.79 1.90
N ALA A 45 -5.33 -3.56 2.55
CA ALA A 45 -5.11 -3.45 3.99
C ALA A 45 -4.59 -2.06 4.38
N GLN A 46 -3.64 -1.50 3.62
CA GLN A 46 -3.12 -0.16 3.88
C GLN A 46 -4.19 0.91 3.64
N ALA A 47 -4.97 0.81 2.58
CA ALA A 47 -6.08 1.72 2.31
C ALA A 47 -7.15 1.65 3.41
N GLY A 48 -7.41 0.45 3.95
CA GLY A 48 -8.29 0.28 5.11
C GLY A 48 -7.77 0.97 6.37
N ARG A 49 -6.45 0.96 6.60
CA ARG A 49 -5.83 1.72 7.72
C ARG A 49 -5.94 3.21 7.49
N ASP A 50 -5.59 3.66 6.29
CA ASP A 50 -5.61 5.08 5.92
C ASP A 50 -7.04 5.67 5.99
N ALA A 51 -8.07 4.83 5.75
CA ALA A 51 -9.48 5.20 5.90
C ALA A 51 -10.03 5.03 7.34
N GLY A 52 -9.21 4.58 8.30
CA GLY A 52 -9.63 4.35 9.69
C GLY A 52 -10.55 3.13 9.90
N VAL A 53 -10.67 2.25 8.89
CA VAL A 53 -11.44 1.00 8.99
C VAL A 53 -10.64 -0.10 9.67
N ARG A 54 -9.30 -0.02 9.62
CA ARG A 54 -8.38 -0.97 10.25
C ARG A 54 -7.38 -0.24 11.16
N HIS A 55 -6.98 -0.89 12.24
CA HIS A 55 -6.03 -0.34 13.22
C HIS A 55 -4.88 -1.30 13.54
N ASP A 56 -4.66 -2.32 12.70
CA ASP A 56 -3.63 -3.35 12.84
C ASP A 56 -2.23 -2.90 12.40
N GLY A 57 -2.02 -1.59 12.23
CA GLY A 57 -0.74 -1.02 11.82
C GLY A 57 -0.84 0.47 11.56
N LEU A 58 0.29 1.07 11.19
CA LEU A 58 0.39 2.50 10.89
C LEU A 58 -0.30 2.83 9.55
N THR A 59 -0.98 3.97 9.54
CA THR A 59 -1.36 4.68 8.33
C THR A 59 -0.13 5.13 7.54
N THR A 60 -0.34 5.46 6.28
CA THR A 60 0.70 6.02 5.41
C THR A 60 1.23 7.33 5.98
N ALA A 61 0.36 8.19 6.52
CA ALA A 61 0.73 9.46 7.13
C ALA A 61 1.59 9.27 8.39
N GLU A 62 1.17 8.40 9.32
CA GLU A 62 1.94 8.11 10.54
C GLU A 62 3.32 7.51 10.21
N ARG A 63 3.40 6.66 9.18
CA ARG A 63 4.67 6.09 8.72
C ARG A 63 5.62 7.15 8.15
N GLN A 64 5.08 8.10 7.39
CA GLN A 64 5.86 9.21 6.84
C GLN A 64 6.41 10.09 7.97
N GLU A 65 5.57 10.46 8.94
CA GLU A 65 5.98 11.27 10.08
C GLU A 65 7.03 10.54 10.93
N LEU A 66 6.82 9.25 11.22
CA LEU A 66 7.80 8.44 11.94
C LEU A 66 9.16 8.40 11.21
N THR A 67 9.14 8.33 9.88
CA THR A 67 10.37 8.33 9.07
C THR A 67 11.09 9.67 9.15
N LYS A 68 10.35 10.77 9.07
CA LYS A 68 10.86 12.13 9.21
C LYS A 68 11.50 12.35 10.58
N LEU A 69 10.76 12.04 11.66
CA LEU A 69 11.25 12.16 13.04
C LEU A 69 12.49 11.31 13.28
N ARG A 70 12.54 10.08 12.78
CA ARG A 70 13.73 9.22 12.86
C ARG A 70 14.93 9.77 12.09
N ARG A 71 14.71 10.58 11.05
CA ARG A 71 15.80 11.25 10.33
C ARG A 71 16.30 12.44 11.14
N GLU A 72 15.41 13.26 11.66
CA GLU A 72 15.75 14.42 12.49
C GLU A 72 16.52 14.01 13.75
N ASN A 73 16.04 12.99 14.48
CA ASN A 73 16.71 12.47 15.67
C ASN A 73 18.13 11.92 15.41
N ARG A 74 18.44 11.50 14.17
CA ARG A 74 19.78 11.03 13.80
C ARG A 74 20.74 12.18 13.51
N GLN A 75 20.22 13.39 13.32
CA GLN A 75 20.99 14.59 13.02
C GLN A 75 21.22 15.48 14.25
N LEU A 76 20.58 15.14 15.37
CA LEU A 76 20.77 15.73 16.70
C LEU A 76 21.79 14.92 17.50
#